data_AF-A0A1Q3QUL9-F1
#
_entry.id   AF-A0A1Q3QUL9-F1
#
_cell.length_a   1.000
_cell.length_b   1.000
_cell.length_c   1.000
_cell.angle_alpha   90.00
_cell.angle_beta   90.00
_cell.angle_gamma   90.00
#
_symmetry.space_group_name_H-M   'P 1'
#
loop_
_entity.id
_entity.type
_entity.pdbx_description
1 polymer ?
#
loop_
_entity_poly.entity_id
_entity_poly.type
_entity_poly.pdbx_seq_one_letter_code
_entity_poly.pdbx_strand_id
1 'polypeptide(L)'
;MTRSLGKLTAYPLMDWHDQAKQSIQEDVAAFLELGEAIATRWIQTQKGVMLLQMVPGDIASGAIYVLDRIRQVWYMLSFEACDSDFTKEKFDRAYCEYKLFHYVDQPGLLLDRIPVGHA
;
A
#
# COMPACT_ATOMS: atom_id res chain seq x y z
N MET A 1 19.53 9.53 -10.62
CA MET A 1 19.62 8.14 -10.12
C MET A 1 18.42 7.39 -10.66
N THR A 2 18.63 6.30 -11.38
CA THR A 2 17.56 5.41 -11.84
C THR A 2 17.06 4.61 -10.64
N ARG A 3 15.74 4.58 -10.40
CA ARG A 3 15.19 3.81 -9.28
C ARG A 3 15.20 2.31 -9.60
N SER A 4 15.51 1.47 -8.62
CA SER A 4 15.80 0.04 -8.80
C SER A 4 14.61 -0.80 -9.26
N LEU A 5 13.38 -0.41 -8.92
CA LEU A 5 12.14 -1.10 -9.31
C LEU A 5 11.38 -0.38 -10.44
N GLY A 6 11.99 0.61 -11.08
CA GLY A 6 11.32 1.43 -12.11
C GLY A 6 10.32 2.44 -11.54
N LYS A 7 9.33 2.84 -12.35
CA LYS A 7 8.29 3.78 -11.94
C LYS A 7 7.37 3.15 -10.89
N LEU A 8 6.99 3.97 -9.91
CA LEU A 8 5.95 3.65 -8.93
C LEU A 8 4.60 4.17 -9.43
N THR A 9 3.61 3.30 -9.39
CA THR A 9 2.21 3.56 -9.76
C THR A 9 1.31 3.22 -8.58
N ALA A 10 0.26 4.01 -8.37
CA ALA A 10 -0.76 3.75 -7.37
C ALA A 10 -2.08 3.38 -8.05
N TYR A 11 -2.64 2.25 -7.69
CA TYR A 11 -3.93 1.78 -8.20
C TYR A 11 -4.97 1.90 -7.10
N PRO A 12 -6.02 2.74 -7.25
CA PRO A 12 -7.13 2.74 -6.33
C PRO A 12 -7.87 1.41 -6.44
N LEU A 13 -8.04 0.71 -5.33
CA LEU A 13 -8.70 -0.58 -5.30
C LEU A 13 -10.15 -0.48 -4.85
N MET A 14 -10.39 0.27 -3.78
CA MET A 14 -11.68 0.29 -3.13
C MET A 14 -11.87 1.59 -2.36
N ASP A 15 -13.04 2.20 -2.58
CA ASP A 15 -13.59 3.18 -1.67
C ASP A 15 -14.05 2.45 -0.40
N TRP A 16 -13.55 2.92 0.74
CA TRP A 16 -13.72 2.36 2.06
C TRP A 16 -14.62 3.22 2.95
N HIS A 17 -15.24 4.28 2.40
CA HIS A 17 -15.99 5.27 3.18
C HIS A 17 -17.15 4.63 3.96
N ASP A 18 -17.90 3.73 3.33
CA ASP A 18 -19.04 3.05 3.95
C ASP A 18 -18.63 1.86 4.82
N GLN A 19 -17.41 1.35 4.63
CA GLN A 19 -16.83 0.22 5.36
C GLN A 19 -16.03 0.67 6.59
N ALA A 20 -15.71 1.95 6.68
CA ALA A 20 -14.90 2.56 7.73
C ALA A 20 -15.40 2.17 9.12
N LYS A 21 -14.49 1.63 9.93
CA LYS A 21 -14.76 1.13 11.28
C LYS A 21 -14.47 2.21 12.33
N GLN A 22 -14.71 1.86 13.59
CA GLN A 22 -14.47 2.79 14.71
C GLN A 22 -12.98 3.00 14.97
N SER A 23 -12.13 2.05 14.54
CA SER A 23 -10.69 2.11 14.69
C SER A 23 -9.94 1.63 13.44
N ILE A 24 -8.71 2.13 13.30
CA ILE A 24 -7.81 1.73 12.21
C ILE A 24 -7.43 0.26 12.29
N GLN A 25 -7.36 -0.30 13.49
CA GLN A 25 -7.12 -1.72 13.70
C GLN A 25 -8.21 -2.57 13.07
N GLU A 26 -9.48 -2.17 13.22
CA GLU A 26 -10.61 -2.86 12.62
C GLU A 26 -10.65 -2.67 11.10
N ASP A 27 -10.33 -1.47 10.59
CA ASP A 27 -10.23 -1.23 9.15
C ASP A 27 -9.17 -2.11 8.49
N VAL A 28 -7.98 -2.18 9.09
CA VAL A 28 -6.88 -3.02 8.59
C VAL A 28 -7.23 -4.50 8.73
N ALA A 29 -7.82 -4.92 9.84
CA ALA A 29 -8.22 -6.32 10.02
C ALA A 29 -9.25 -6.74 8.96
N ALA A 30 -10.27 -5.92 8.71
CA ALA A 30 -11.28 -6.17 7.69
C ALA A 30 -10.66 -6.18 6.28
N PHE A 31 -9.74 -5.27 5.97
CA PHE A 31 -9.03 -5.27 4.69
C PHE A 31 -8.18 -6.54 4.49
N LEU A 32 -7.44 -6.97 5.51
CA LEU A 32 -6.63 -8.19 5.47
C LEU A 32 -7.48 -9.45 5.34
N GLU A 33 -8.66 -9.48 5.97
CA GLU A 33 -9.62 -10.59 5.88
C GLU A 33 -10.11 -10.79 4.44
N LEU A 34 -10.39 -9.70 3.69
CA LEU A 34 -10.79 -9.79 2.27
C LEU A 34 -9.73 -10.46 1.39
N GLY A 35 -8.46 -10.35 1.75
CA GLY A 35 -7.34 -10.95 1.02
C GLY A 35 -6.80 -12.24 1.63
N GLU A 36 -7.43 -12.78 2.68
CA GLU A 36 -6.95 -13.91 3.48
C GLU A 36 -5.47 -13.78 3.88
N ALA A 37 -5.06 -12.57 4.25
CA ALA A 37 -3.65 -12.20 4.36
C ALA A 37 -3.25 -11.66 5.73
N ILE A 38 -1.94 -11.46 5.91
CA ILE A 38 -1.35 -10.86 7.11
C ILE A 38 -0.52 -9.62 6.77
N ALA A 39 -0.52 -8.62 7.65
CA ALA A 39 0.41 -7.51 7.57
C ALA A 39 1.74 -7.88 8.24
N THR A 40 2.83 -7.84 7.49
CA THR A 40 4.19 -8.11 8.01
C THR A 40 5.03 -6.85 8.20
N ARG A 41 4.55 -5.72 7.68
CA ARG A 41 4.95 -4.35 8.02
C ARG A 41 3.70 -3.52 8.18
N TRP A 42 3.73 -2.62 9.16
CA TRP A 42 2.66 -1.65 9.42
C TRP A 42 3.31 -0.32 9.74
N ILE A 43 3.05 0.69 8.91
CA ILE A 43 3.48 2.07 9.14
C ILE A 43 2.23 2.93 9.16
N GLN A 44 2.04 3.71 10.21
CA GLN A 44 0.83 4.51 10.39
C GLN A 44 1.16 5.93 10.82
N THR A 45 0.41 6.87 10.24
CA THR A 45 0.34 8.26 10.67
C THR A 45 -1.11 8.61 11.02
N GLN A 46 -1.39 9.88 11.35
CA GLN A 46 -2.76 10.35 11.47
C GLN A 46 -3.54 10.32 10.15
N LYS A 47 -2.85 10.37 9.00
CA LYS A 47 -3.46 10.56 7.68
C LYS A 47 -3.48 9.29 6.82
N GLY A 48 -2.58 8.35 7.08
CA GLY A 48 -2.50 7.13 6.28
C GLY A 48 -2.01 5.91 7.06
N VAL A 49 -2.21 4.75 6.45
CA VAL A 49 -1.62 3.47 6.86
C VAL A 49 -0.95 2.85 5.65
N MET A 50 0.24 2.28 5.82
CA MET A 50 0.90 1.46 4.82
C MET A 50 1.16 0.07 5.37
N LEU A 51 0.84 -0.93 4.55
CA LEU A 51 1.02 -2.32 4.87
C LEU A 51 1.94 -2.97 3.84
N LEU A 52 2.77 -3.90 4.31
CA LEU A 52 3.23 -5.01 3.48
C LEU A 52 2.33 -6.20 3.82
N GLN A 53 1.37 -6.48 2.95
CA GLN A 53 0.47 -7.63 3.06
C GLN A 53 1.14 -8.86 2.43
N MET A 54 1.00 -10.03 3.05
CA MET A 54 1.52 -11.31 2.55
C MET A 54 0.53 -12.45 2.79
N VAL A 55 0.58 -13.47 1.94
CA VAL A 55 -0.09 -14.75 2.17
C VAL A 55 0.58 -15.45 3.37
N PRO A 56 -0.17 -15.98 4.34
CA PRO A 56 0.40 -16.70 5.47
C PRO A 56 1.28 -17.88 5.01
N GLY A 57 2.55 -17.87 5.43
CA GLY A 57 3.51 -18.92 5.08
C GLY A 57 4.29 -18.70 3.79
N ASP A 58 3.90 -17.74 2.94
CA ASP A 58 4.66 -17.35 1.74
C ASP A 58 5.34 -15.99 1.92
N ILE A 59 6.64 -16.04 2.21
CA ILE A 59 7.46 -14.84 2.49
C ILE A 59 7.81 -14.00 1.26
N ALA A 60 7.48 -14.47 0.06
CA ALA A 60 7.75 -13.80 -1.21
C ALA A 60 6.48 -13.35 -1.94
N SER A 61 5.31 -13.43 -1.29
CA SER A 61 4.00 -13.06 -1.85
C SER A 61 3.60 -11.60 -1.61
N GLY A 62 4.54 -10.75 -1.21
CA GLY A 62 4.21 -9.44 -0.65
C GLY A 62 3.65 -8.45 -1.67
N ALA A 63 2.65 -7.68 -1.23
CA ALA A 63 2.12 -6.52 -1.93
C ALA A 63 2.02 -5.33 -0.96
N ILE A 64 2.24 -4.12 -1.48
CA ILE A 64 2.25 -2.90 -0.68
C ILE A 64 0.93 -2.17 -0.86
N TYR A 65 0.25 -1.90 0.25
CA TYR A 65 -1.01 -1.18 0.27
C TYR A 65 -0.91 0.10 1.08
N VAL A 66 -1.66 1.12 0.68
CA VAL A 66 -1.81 2.38 1.42
C VAL A 66 -3.28 2.72 1.57
N LEU A 67 -3.73 2.93 2.80
CA LEU A 67 -5.01 3.56 3.10
C LEU A 67 -4.81 5.06 3.20
N ASP A 68 -5.45 5.83 2.33
CA ASP A 68 -5.69 7.26 2.54
C ASP A 68 -6.87 7.39 3.51
N ARG A 69 -6.60 7.76 4.77
CA ARG A 69 -7.64 7.89 5.81
C ARG A 69 -8.48 9.16 5.65
N ILE A 70 -8.00 10.13 4.88
CA ILE A 70 -8.75 11.38 4.61
C ILE A 70 -9.81 11.10 3.55
N ARG A 71 -9.44 10.36 2.50
CA ARG A 71 -10.35 10.01 1.40
C ARG A 71 -11.07 8.68 1.60
N GLN A 72 -10.64 7.88 2.58
CA GLN A 72 -11.12 6.52 2.81
C GLN A 72 -10.97 5.65 1.55
N VAL A 73 -9.77 5.60 0.96
CA VAL A 73 -9.50 4.78 -0.22
C VAL A 73 -8.26 3.93 0.01
N TRP A 74 -8.37 2.64 -0.30
CA TRP A 74 -7.24 1.72 -0.37
C TRP A 74 -6.58 1.78 -1.75
N TYR A 75 -5.27 1.93 -1.75
CA TYR A 75 -4.42 1.90 -2.94
C TYR A 75 -3.45 0.73 -2.87
N MET A 76 -3.26 0.06 -4.01
CA MET A 76 -2.11 -0.84 -4.21
C MET A 76 -0.97 -0.05 -4.84
N LEU A 77 0.23 -0.19 -4.29
CA LEU A 77 1.45 0.33 -4.91
C LEU A 77 2.08 -0.78 -5.74
N SER A 78 2.26 -0.53 -7.04
CA SER A 78 2.98 -1.41 -7.95
C SER A 78 4.15 -0.68 -8.59
N PHE A 79 5.18 -1.44 -8.93
CA PHE A 79 6.42 -0.95 -9.49
C PHE A 79 6.65 -1.67 -10.82
N GLU A 80 7.15 -0.98 -11.85
CA GLU A 80 7.31 -1.56 -13.20
C GLU A 80 8.06 -2.91 -13.21
N ALA A 81 9.02 -3.10 -12.31
CA ALA A 81 9.79 -4.34 -12.21
C ALA A 81 9.24 -5.35 -11.18
N CYS A 82 8.13 -5.04 -10.51
CA CYS A 82 7.65 -5.75 -9.33
C CYS A 82 6.22 -5.35 -8.93
N ASP A 83 5.27 -6.25 -9.14
CA ASP A 83 3.86 -6.01 -8.79
C ASP A 83 3.40 -6.75 -7.53
N SER A 84 3.91 -7.97 -7.26
CA SER A 84 3.35 -8.83 -6.21
C SER A 84 4.31 -9.91 -5.66
N ASP A 85 5.62 -9.67 -5.67
CA ASP A 85 6.65 -10.59 -5.16
C ASP A 85 7.52 -9.96 -4.05
N PHE A 86 6.98 -9.02 -3.27
CA PHE A 86 7.77 -8.35 -2.24
C PHE A 86 8.14 -9.30 -1.10
N THR A 87 9.44 -9.36 -0.79
CA THR A 87 9.90 -9.80 0.53
C THR A 87 9.97 -8.61 1.49
N LYS A 88 10.18 -8.88 2.79
CA LYS A 88 10.40 -7.81 3.79
C LYS A 88 11.63 -6.97 3.45
N GLU A 89 12.69 -7.59 2.94
CA GLU A 89 13.92 -6.91 2.56
C GLU A 89 13.73 -6.04 1.31
N LYS A 90 12.98 -6.54 0.31
CA LYS A 90 12.63 -5.76 -0.89
C LYS A 90 11.77 -4.55 -0.50
N PHE A 91 10.84 -4.73 0.44
CA PHE A 91 10.04 -3.66 1.01
C PHE A 91 10.91 -2.62 1.71
N ASP A 92 11.79 -3.02 2.63
CA ASP A 92 12.62 -2.10 3.40
C ASP A 92 13.54 -1.26 2.47
N ARG A 93 14.02 -1.84 1.37
CA ARG A 93 14.76 -1.12 0.31
C ARG A 93 13.87 -0.13 -0.43
N ALA A 94 12.70 -0.57 -0.91
CA ALA A 94 11.76 0.28 -1.62
C ALA A 94 11.29 1.44 -0.73
N TYR A 95 11.04 1.18 0.55
CA TYR A 95 10.64 2.17 1.54
C TYR A 95 11.61 3.35 1.60
N CYS A 96 12.91 3.06 1.68
CA CYS A 96 13.97 4.07 1.68
C CYS A 96 14.14 4.75 0.32
N GLU A 97 14.27 3.97 -0.75
CA GLU A 97 14.61 4.49 -2.08
C GLU A 97 13.50 5.35 -2.69
N TYR A 98 12.25 4.92 -2.52
CA TYR A 98 11.08 5.61 -3.06
C TYR A 98 10.48 6.62 -2.08
N LYS A 99 11.07 6.75 -0.87
CA LYS A 99 10.59 7.60 0.22
C LYS A 99 9.12 7.32 0.55
N LEU A 100 8.78 6.03 0.69
CA LEU A 100 7.38 5.58 0.77
C LEU A 100 6.62 6.21 1.94
N PHE A 101 7.31 6.59 3.02
CA PHE A 101 6.73 7.34 4.13
C PHE A 101 5.92 8.57 3.70
N HIS A 102 6.36 9.29 2.65
CA HIS A 102 5.64 10.48 2.18
C HIS A 102 4.21 10.18 1.72
N TYR A 103 3.94 8.97 1.21
CA TYR A 103 2.59 8.57 0.81
C TYR A 103 1.70 8.21 2.01
N VAL A 104 2.27 8.00 3.19
CA VAL A 104 1.53 7.78 4.43
C VAL A 104 1.32 9.11 5.18
N ASP A 105 2.29 10.02 5.10
CA ASP A 105 2.21 11.35 5.73
C ASP A 105 1.41 12.37 4.89
N GLN A 106 1.43 12.24 3.56
CA GLN A 106 0.62 13.00 2.62
C GLN A 106 0.02 12.08 1.54
N PRO A 107 -1.04 11.33 1.85
CA PRO A 107 -1.62 10.36 0.92
C PRO A 107 -2.19 10.98 -0.36
N GLY A 108 -2.48 12.29 -0.37
CA GLY A 108 -2.82 13.02 -1.60
C GLY A 108 -1.76 12.93 -2.71
N LEU A 109 -0.49 12.66 -2.38
CA LEU A 109 0.58 12.43 -3.37
C LEU A 109 0.37 11.16 -4.20
N LEU A 110 -0.51 10.25 -3.79
CA LEU A 110 -0.87 9.05 -4.56
C LEU A 110 -1.67 9.39 -5.81
N LEU A 111 -2.42 10.49 -5.81
CA LEU A 111 -3.23 10.92 -6.96
C LEU A 111 -2.36 11.21 -8.19
N ASP A 112 -1.16 11.75 -7.98
CA ASP A 112 -0.17 12.00 -9.05
C ASP A 112 0.52 10.70 -9.55
N ARG A 113 0.22 9.56 -8.91
CA ARG A 113 0.78 8.24 -9.25
C ARG A 113 -0.25 7.33 -9.92
N ILE A 114 -1.49 7.77 -10.05
CA ILE A 114 -2.53 7.02 -10.77
C ILE A 114 -2.18 7.06 -12.27
N PRO A 115 -2.20 5.93 -12.99
CA PRO A 115 -2.01 5.93 -14.43
C PRO A 115 -3.09 6.77 -15.12
N VAL A 116 -2.69 7.60 -16.08
CA VAL A 116 -3.63 8.33 -16.93
C VAL A 116 -4.09 7.40 -18.06
N GLY A 117 -5.31 6.88 -18.00
CA GLY A 117 -5.94 6.00 -19.02
C GLY A 117 -5.70 4.50 -18.78
N HIS A 118 -6.72 3.63 -18.79
CA HIS A 118 -7.73 3.49 -19.84
C HIS A 118 -9.16 3.61 -19.28
N ALA A 119 -9.90 4.58 -19.83
CA ALA A 119 -11.35 4.49 -19.92
C ALA A 119 -11.75 3.47 -21.00
#